data_AF-A0A177CV04-F1
#
_entry.id   AF-A0A177CV04-F1
#
_cell.length_a   1.000
_cell.length_b   1.000
_cell.length_c   1.000
_cell.angle_alpha   90.00
_cell.angle_beta   90.00
_cell.angle_gamma   90.00
#
_symmetry.space_group_name_H-M   'P 1'
#
loop_
_entity.id
_entity.type
_entity.pdbx_description
1 polymer ?
#
loop_
_entity_poly.entity_id
_entity_poly.type
_entity_poly.pdbx_seq_one_letter_code
_entity_poly.pdbx_strand_id
1 'polypeptide(L)'
;MPTFCDLPTELRQRILALAMPELNYIRKPWPRSMFNLMHVNQQLRSDMGFVIDSWSPIHYVSHSQEILQIQDLSIKLCGRRRSPKFERIRLDIFHSADASVMRDTCYYRYHDYFGEADYWQKWNNAIAKLPLSASEVSIDITPAPAELRNRHDLELNSFVHDRRVKHFLESLSAEVADLIRLLNEHYPGRHSMRATGKLSVKCTFFISALERESGVPIEFDGIWVSGEDSRFADINLAARQVARTGVGRKAERKGAKNPLAWLRDVQWSRQTSWTFAKVAQHGEEEAAVQELRVLADFAKEGGKELLEMDPVGGVRRALQHRMAEDLGLKTSSEGDDPERRVVVTK
;
A
#
# COMPACT_ATOMS: atom_id res chain seq x y z
N MET A 1 -21.82 30.14 21.82
CA MET A 1 -20.56 29.51 21.39
C MET A 1 -20.26 29.96 19.98
N PRO A 2 -19.02 30.40 19.66
CA PRO A 2 -18.67 30.74 18.28
C PRO A 2 -18.73 29.50 17.38
N THR A 3 -19.22 29.70 16.16
CA THR A 3 -19.37 28.70 15.10
C THR A 3 -18.28 28.88 14.03
N PHE A 4 -18.13 27.90 13.13
CA PHE A 4 -17.19 28.00 12.02
C PHE A 4 -17.42 29.25 11.14
N CYS A 5 -18.67 29.67 10.96
CA CYS A 5 -19.01 30.83 10.12
C CYS A 5 -18.63 32.17 10.77
N ASP A 6 -18.38 32.18 12.08
CA ASP A 6 -17.94 33.36 12.83
C ASP A 6 -16.43 33.62 12.70
N LEU A 7 -15.67 32.67 12.13
CA LEU A 7 -14.24 32.85 11.86
C LEU A 7 -14.00 33.83 10.71
N PRO A 8 -12.87 34.57 10.69
CA PRO A 8 -12.41 35.33 9.52
C PRO A 8 -12.38 34.49 8.24
N THR A 9 -12.66 35.13 7.10
CA THR A 9 -12.78 34.47 5.79
C THR A 9 -11.52 33.70 5.40
N GLU A 10 -10.35 34.28 5.65
CA GLU A 10 -9.05 33.70 5.35
C GLU A 10 -8.81 32.42 6.15
N LEU A 11 -9.22 32.40 7.43
CA LEU A 11 -9.13 31.21 8.28
C LEU A 11 -10.09 30.12 7.82
N ARG A 12 -11.33 30.47 7.46
CA ARG A 12 -12.30 29.50 6.92
C ARG A 12 -11.78 28.87 5.64
N GLN A 13 -11.31 29.68 4.69
CA GLN A 13 -10.75 29.20 3.42
C GLN A 13 -9.54 28.29 3.64
N ARG A 14 -8.65 28.63 4.57
CA ARG A 14 -7.50 27.79 4.91
C ARG A 14 -7.92 26.45 5.51
N ILE A 15 -8.89 26.43 6.43
CA ILE A 15 -9.41 25.18 7.01
C ILE A 15 -10.06 24.31 5.91
N LEU A 16 -10.84 24.92 5.01
CA LEU A 16 -11.46 24.20 3.90
C LEU A 16 -10.41 23.65 2.93
N ALA A 17 -9.36 24.41 2.61
CA ALA A 17 -8.28 23.94 1.76
C ALA A 17 -7.54 22.74 2.37
N LEU A 18 -7.29 22.74 3.69
CA LEU A 18 -6.70 21.61 4.41
C LEU A 18 -7.60 20.37 4.43
N ALA A 19 -8.91 20.54 4.26
CA ALA A 19 -9.86 19.43 4.17
C ALA A 19 -9.99 18.86 2.75
N MET A 20 -9.39 19.49 1.74
CA MET A 20 -9.41 19.00 0.37
C MET A 20 -8.38 17.88 0.20
N PRO A 21 -8.72 16.80 -0.52
CA PRO A 21 -7.78 15.71 -0.74
C PRO A 21 -6.64 16.17 -1.65
N GLU A 22 -5.43 15.70 -1.36
CA GLU A 22 -4.25 15.94 -2.19
C GLU A 22 -4.25 15.11 -3.48
N LEU A 23 -4.99 14.00 -3.49
CA LEU A 23 -5.06 13.04 -4.59
C LEU A 23 -6.50 12.95 -5.12
N ASN A 24 -6.67 12.93 -6.43
CA ASN A 24 -7.94 12.66 -7.09
C ASN A 24 -7.78 11.81 -8.33
N TYR A 25 -8.87 11.18 -8.75
CA TYR A 25 -8.95 10.53 -10.05
C TYR A 25 -9.44 11.53 -11.09
N ILE A 26 -8.88 11.47 -12.30
CA ILE A 26 -9.24 12.40 -13.37
C ILE A 26 -10.71 12.28 -13.80
N ARG A 27 -11.31 11.08 -13.67
CA ARG A 27 -12.74 10.82 -13.89
C ARG A 27 -13.66 11.45 -12.83
N LYS A 28 -13.13 11.75 -11.66
CA LYS A 28 -13.85 12.34 -10.52
C LYS A 28 -13.02 13.51 -9.97
N PRO A 29 -12.85 14.60 -10.75
CA PRO A 29 -11.96 15.69 -10.38
C PRO A 29 -12.50 16.52 -9.22
N TRP A 30 -13.77 16.33 -8.86
CA TRP A 30 -14.48 17.04 -7.81
C TRP A 30 -14.82 16.07 -6.65
N PRO A 31 -14.18 16.22 -5.48
CA PRO A 31 -14.42 15.35 -4.34
C PRO A 31 -15.86 15.47 -3.83
N ARG A 32 -16.44 14.37 -3.35
CA ARG A 32 -17.79 14.39 -2.76
C ARG A 32 -17.88 15.31 -1.54
N SER A 33 -16.81 15.38 -0.74
CA SER A 33 -16.70 16.29 0.41
C SER A 33 -16.87 17.74 0.00
N MET A 34 -16.31 18.15 -1.14
CA MET A 34 -16.45 19.49 -1.70
C MET A 34 -17.93 19.81 -1.98
N PHE A 35 -18.65 18.92 -2.66
CA PHE A 35 -20.08 19.12 -2.91
C PHE A 35 -20.90 19.20 -1.62
N ASN A 36 -20.64 18.30 -0.66
CA ASN A 36 -21.32 18.34 0.63
C ASN A 36 -21.16 19.70 1.32
N LEU A 37 -19.94 20.26 1.34
CA LEU A 37 -19.65 21.57 1.93
C LEU A 37 -20.38 22.72 1.20
N MET A 38 -20.47 22.66 -0.13
CA MET A 38 -21.18 23.67 -0.94
C MET A 38 -22.71 23.66 -0.76
N HIS A 39 -23.27 22.57 -0.23
CA HIS A 39 -24.69 22.45 0.07
C HIS A 39 -25.08 22.98 1.46
N VAL A 40 -24.12 23.24 2.35
CA VAL A 40 -24.40 23.66 3.74
C VAL A 40 -24.95 25.09 3.79
N ASN A 41 -24.21 26.08 3.27
CA ASN A 41 -24.67 27.47 3.24
C ASN A 41 -23.98 28.29 2.12
N GLN A 42 -24.47 29.50 1.87
CA GLN A 42 -23.96 30.39 0.81
C GLN A 42 -22.54 30.89 1.06
N GLN A 43 -22.17 31.13 2.32
CA GLN A 43 -20.85 31.64 2.69
C GLN A 43 -19.75 30.61 2.38
N LEU A 44 -19.94 29.35 2.81
CA LEU A 44 -19.08 28.22 2.50
C LEU A 44 -18.99 27.96 1.00
N ARG A 45 -20.09 28.14 0.28
CA ARG A 45 -20.09 28.03 -1.18
C ARG A 45 -19.19 29.08 -1.85
N SER A 46 -19.18 30.31 -1.32
CA SER A 46 -18.29 31.38 -1.79
C SER A 46 -16.83 31.08 -1.43
N ASP A 47 -16.55 30.68 -0.19
CA ASP A 47 -15.22 30.33 0.27
C ASP A 47 -14.63 29.15 -0.52
N MET A 48 -15.43 28.12 -0.78
CA MET A 48 -15.04 26.98 -1.60
C MET A 48 -14.72 27.39 -3.05
N GLY A 49 -15.41 28.41 -3.57
CA GLY A 49 -15.07 28.97 -4.88
C GLY A 49 -13.64 29.48 -4.96
N PHE A 50 -13.15 30.15 -3.90
CA PHE A 50 -11.76 30.59 -3.80
C PHE A 50 -10.80 29.40 -3.64
N VAL A 51 -11.15 28.43 -2.78
CA VAL A 51 -10.34 27.22 -2.57
C VAL A 51 -10.13 26.48 -3.89
N ILE A 52 -11.18 26.24 -4.67
CA ILE A 52 -11.11 25.57 -5.98
C ILE A 52 -10.15 26.31 -6.93
N ASP A 53 -10.18 27.64 -6.94
CA ASP A 53 -9.34 28.43 -7.84
C ASP A 53 -7.84 28.32 -7.47
N SER A 54 -7.51 27.93 -6.23
CA SER A 54 -6.14 27.74 -5.72
C SER A 54 -5.71 26.27 -5.56
N TRP A 55 -6.65 25.33 -5.62
CA TRP A 55 -6.43 23.92 -5.31
C TRP A 55 -5.85 23.17 -6.52
N SER A 56 -4.74 22.45 -6.29
CA SER A 56 -3.95 21.76 -7.31
C SER A 56 -3.59 20.34 -6.83
N PRO A 57 -4.55 19.39 -6.83
CA PRO A 57 -4.29 18.02 -6.42
C PRO A 57 -3.50 17.26 -7.50
N ILE A 58 -2.93 16.12 -7.14
CA ILE A 58 -2.42 15.15 -8.10
C ILE A 58 -3.60 14.40 -8.70
N HIS A 59 -3.76 14.51 -10.02
CA HIS A 59 -4.77 13.77 -10.78
C HIS A 59 -4.21 12.45 -11.30
N TYR A 60 -4.71 11.34 -10.77
CA TYR A 60 -4.44 10.00 -11.26
C TYR A 60 -5.22 9.71 -12.54
N VAL A 61 -4.49 9.23 -13.54
CA VAL A 61 -5.00 8.64 -14.76
C VAL A 61 -4.75 7.15 -14.68
N SER A 62 -5.81 6.37 -14.50
CA SER A 62 -5.72 4.92 -14.31
C SER A 62 -5.89 4.15 -15.62
N HIS A 63 -6.50 4.79 -16.63
CA HIS A 63 -6.68 4.22 -17.95
C HIS A 63 -6.46 5.31 -19.01
N SER A 64 -5.83 4.96 -20.14
CA SER A 64 -5.56 5.89 -21.25
C SER A 64 -6.81 6.58 -21.79
N GLN A 65 -7.97 5.90 -21.80
CA GLN A 65 -9.25 6.47 -22.23
C GLN A 65 -9.74 7.63 -21.34
N GLU A 66 -9.26 7.72 -20.11
CA GLU A 66 -9.64 8.80 -19.18
C GLU A 66 -9.07 10.15 -19.62
N ILE A 67 -7.94 10.14 -20.33
CA ILE A 67 -7.33 11.36 -20.90
C ILE A 67 -8.29 12.00 -21.91
N LEU A 68 -9.07 11.19 -22.64
CA LEU A 68 -10.05 11.68 -23.60
C LEU A 68 -11.21 12.43 -22.93
N GLN A 69 -11.44 12.18 -21.64
CA GLN A 69 -12.56 12.73 -20.86
C GLN A 69 -12.19 14.00 -20.09
N ILE A 70 -10.94 14.48 -20.21
CA ILE A 70 -10.47 15.71 -19.56
C ILE A 70 -11.24 16.93 -20.07
N GLN A 71 -11.67 16.88 -21.33
CA GLN A 71 -12.45 17.93 -21.96
C GLN A 71 -13.88 17.88 -21.39
N ASP A 72 -14.31 18.97 -20.75
CA ASP A 72 -15.68 19.22 -20.24
C ASP A 72 -16.00 18.88 -18.78
N LEU A 73 -15.01 18.88 -17.89
CA LEU A 73 -15.23 18.60 -16.45
C LEU A 73 -15.63 19.83 -15.59
N SER A 74 -16.14 20.89 -16.21
CA SER A 74 -16.42 22.16 -15.52
C SER A 74 -17.71 22.15 -14.70
N ILE A 75 -17.75 22.88 -13.58
CA ILE A 75 -18.95 23.10 -12.76
C ILE A 75 -19.32 24.59 -12.70
N LYS A 76 -20.61 24.90 -12.46
CA LYS A 76 -21.07 26.27 -12.20
C LYS A 76 -21.21 26.48 -10.69
N LEU A 77 -20.40 27.40 -10.13
CA LEU A 77 -20.39 27.72 -8.71
C LEU A 77 -20.48 29.24 -8.51
N CYS A 78 -21.49 29.70 -7.76
CA CYS A 78 -21.77 31.12 -7.54
C CYS A 78 -21.84 31.93 -8.86
N GLY A 79 -22.49 31.37 -9.88
CA GLY A 79 -22.63 32.02 -11.19
C GLY A 79 -21.41 31.94 -12.10
N ARG A 80 -20.25 31.50 -11.61
CA ARG A 80 -19.01 31.36 -12.39
C ARG A 80 -18.77 29.91 -12.80
N ARG A 81 -18.33 29.70 -14.05
CA ARG A 81 -17.87 28.39 -14.53
C ARG A 81 -16.44 28.16 -14.03
N ARG A 82 -16.19 27.03 -13.38
CA ARG A 82 -14.88 26.62 -12.88
C ARG A 82 -14.51 25.27 -13.47
N SER A 83 -13.25 25.13 -13.88
CA SER A 83 -12.70 23.90 -14.41
C SER A 83 -11.63 23.36 -13.46
N PRO A 84 -11.46 22.03 -13.36
CA PRO A 84 -10.36 21.47 -12.58
C PRO A 84 -9.01 21.91 -13.15
N LYS A 85 -8.04 22.10 -12.27
CA LYS A 85 -6.66 22.40 -12.65
C LYS A 85 -5.87 21.10 -12.78
N PHE A 86 -5.55 20.74 -14.02
CA PHE A 86 -4.69 19.59 -14.31
C PHE A 86 -3.21 19.99 -14.34
N GLU A 87 -2.76 20.63 -13.27
CA GLU A 87 -1.36 21.08 -13.12
C GLU A 87 -0.45 19.89 -12.74
N ARG A 88 -0.96 18.92 -11.98
CA ARG A 88 -0.19 17.76 -11.51
C ARG A 88 -0.88 16.47 -11.94
N ILE A 89 -0.24 15.68 -12.79
CA ILE A 89 -0.81 14.46 -13.37
C ILE A 89 0.08 13.27 -13.05
N ARG A 90 -0.53 12.16 -12.62
CA ARG A 90 0.16 10.90 -12.39
C ARG A 90 -0.47 9.79 -13.23
N LEU A 91 0.32 9.17 -14.10
CA LEU A 91 -0.13 8.04 -14.91
C LEU A 91 0.09 6.73 -14.14
N ASP A 92 -0.99 6.04 -13.81
CA ASP A 92 -0.94 4.72 -13.17
C ASP A 92 -0.98 3.62 -14.24
N ILE A 93 0.20 3.28 -14.76
CA ILE A 93 0.34 2.42 -15.95
C ILE A 93 0.14 0.93 -15.67
N PHE A 94 0.07 0.53 -14.40
CA PHE A 94 -0.21 -0.86 -14.01
C PHE A 94 -1.55 -1.02 -13.28
N HIS A 95 -2.41 0.00 -13.32
CA HIS A 95 -3.68 0.02 -12.59
C HIS A 95 -4.54 -1.22 -12.86
N SER A 96 -4.77 -1.50 -14.15
CA SER A 96 -5.67 -2.54 -14.65
C SER A 96 -4.97 -3.87 -14.89
N ALA A 97 -3.75 -4.02 -14.40
CA ALA A 97 -2.98 -5.22 -14.65
C ALA A 97 -3.51 -6.44 -13.89
N ASP A 98 -3.08 -7.61 -14.30
CA ASP A 98 -3.50 -8.85 -13.67
C ASP A 98 -2.35 -9.38 -12.80
N ALA A 99 -2.63 -9.56 -11.52
CA ALA A 99 -1.64 -10.04 -10.54
C ALA A 99 -1.11 -11.43 -10.88
N SER A 100 -1.95 -12.29 -11.48
CA SER A 100 -1.54 -13.62 -11.94
C SER A 100 -0.62 -13.51 -13.15
N VAL A 101 -0.92 -12.63 -14.12
CA VAL A 101 -0.07 -12.41 -15.30
C VAL A 101 1.30 -11.88 -14.92
N MET A 102 1.38 -10.90 -14.01
CA MET A 102 2.66 -10.40 -13.51
C MET A 102 3.52 -11.48 -12.82
N ARG A 103 2.87 -12.52 -12.27
CA ARG A 103 3.52 -13.65 -11.61
C ARG A 103 3.74 -14.85 -12.53
N ASP A 104 3.03 -14.95 -13.65
CA ASP A 104 3.06 -16.09 -14.58
C ASP A 104 3.94 -15.82 -15.82
N THR A 105 4.86 -14.87 -15.73
CA THR A 105 5.89 -14.59 -16.75
C THR A 105 6.91 -15.73 -16.84
N CYS A 106 6.46 -16.93 -17.19
CA CYS A 106 7.26 -17.87 -17.96
C CYS A 106 7.41 -17.30 -19.37
N TYR A 107 8.63 -17.27 -19.89
CA TYR A 107 9.07 -16.66 -21.16
C TYR A 107 8.20 -16.92 -22.42
N TYR A 108 7.22 -17.82 -22.37
CA TYR A 108 6.41 -18.25 -23.52
C TYR A 108 4.96 -17.75 -23.55
N ARG A 109 4.43 -17.12 -22.48
CA ARG A 109 3.00 -16.68 -22.40
C ARG A 109 2.77 -15.18 -22.30
N TYR A 110 3.83 -14.38 -22.42
CA TYR A 110 3.79 -12.93 -22.28
C TYR A 110 2.84 -12.21 -23.26
N HIS A 111 2.58 -12.81 -24.43
CA HIS A 111 1.82 -12.18 -25.50
C HIS A 111 0.31 -11.99 -25.25
N ASP A 112 -0.29 -12.68 -24.27
CA ASP A 112 -1.75 -12.76 -24.21
C ASP A 112 -2.44 -11.67 -23.36
N TYR A 113 -1.71 -10.90 -22.53
CA TYR A 113 -2.36 -9.94 -21.60
C TYR A 113 -1.69 -8.57 -21.48
N PHE A 114 -0.36 -8.49 -21.55
CA PHE A 114 0.41 -7.23 -21.52
C PHE A 114 1.30 -7.04 -22.75
N GLY A 115 1.49 -8.10 -23.54
CA GLY A 115 2.08 -8.07 -24.88
C GLY A 115 1.08 -7.85 -26.02
N GLU A 116 -0.22 -7.65 -25.74
CA GLU A 116 -1.11 -7.09 -26.75
C GLU A 116 -0.64 -5.66 -27.03
N ALA A 117 -0.02 -5.45 -28.20
CA ALA A 117 0.44 -4.15 -28.68
C ALA A 117 -0.60 -3.03 -28.46
N ASP A 118 -1.88 -3.38 -28.43
CA ASP A 118 -3.01 -2.50 -28.18
C ASP A 118 -2.98 -1.79 -26.82
N TYR A 119 -2.50 -2.40 -25.71
CA TYR A 119 -2.48 -1.73 -24.40
C TYR A 119 -1.54 -0.51 -24.40
N TRP A 120 -0.27 -0.72 -24.75
CA TRP A 120 0.73 0.34 -24.79
C TRP A 120 0.46 1.32 -25.92
N GLN A 121 -0.04 0.85 -27.07
CA GLN A 121 -0.45 1.72 -28.16
C GLN A 121 -1.58 2.67 -27.74
N LYS A 122 -2.56 2.21 -26.95
CA LYS A 122 -3.60 3.08 -26.39
C LYS A 122 -3.03 4.16 -25.48
N TRP A 123 -2.05 3.83 -24.63
CA TRP A 123 -1.36 4.82 -23.80
C TRP A 123 -0.59 5.83 -24.66
N ASN A 124 0.23 5.35 -25.59
CA ASN A 124 1.03 6.17 -26.50
C ASN A 124 0.15 7.16 -27.28
N ASN A 125 -0.99 6.68 -27.82
CA ASN A 125 -1.96 7.52 -28.54
C ASN A 125 -2.66 8.55 -27.64
N ALA A 126 -2.76 8.29 -26.33
CA ALA A 126 -3.43 9.17 -25.39
C ALA A 126 -2.51 10.29 -24.89
N ILE A 127 -1.18 10.11 -24.89
CA ILE A 127 -0.22 11.13 -24.40
C ILE A 127 -0.41 12.47 -25.09
N ALA A 128 -0.56 12.48 -26.42
CA ALA A 128 -0.74 13.72 -27.19
C ALA A 128 -2.00 14.54 -26.79
N LYS A 129 -2.92 13.93 -26.03
CA LYS A 129 -4.17 14.56 -25.57
C LYS A 129 -4.09 15.04 -24.12
N LEU A 130 -2.96 14.84 -23.44
CA LEU A 130 -2.74 15.39 -22.11
C LEU A 130 -2.69 16.93 -22.17
N PRO A 131 -3.17 17.62 -21.13
CA PRO A 131 -3.24 19.07 -21.12
C PRO A 131 -1.84 19.69 -21.07
N LEU A 132 -1.58 20.66 -21.96
CA LEU A 132 -0.30 21.39 -22.03
C LEU A 132 -0.05 22.33 -20.83
N SER A 133 -1.07 22.54 -19.98
CA SER A 133 -0.99 23.34 -18.76
C SER A 133 -0.42 22.58 -17.56
N ALA A 134 -0.14 21.28 -17.70
CA ALA A 134 0.48 20.51 -16.62
C ALA A 134 1.86 21.10 -16.28
N SER A 135 2.12 21.31 -14.99
CA SER A 135 3.39 21.72 -14.43
C SER A 135 4.20 20.54 -13.86
N GLU A 136 3.55 19.40 -13.64
CA GLU A 136 4.17 18.18 -13.16
C GLU A 136 3.46 16.98 -13.80
N VAL A 137 4.23 16.09 -14.43
CA VAL A 137 3.73 14.80 -14.93
C VAL A 137 4.65 13.70 -14.43
N SER A 138 4.08 12.73 -13.73
CA SER A 138 4.82 11.58 -13.20
C SER A 138 4.18 10.26 -13.65
N ILE A 139 4.96 9.19 -13.62
CA ILE A 139 4.47 7.83 -13.91
C ILE A 139 4.56 7.00 -12.64
N ASP A 140 3.46 6.41 -12.19
CA ASP A 140 3.45 5.41 -11.13
C ASP A 140 3.79 4.05 -11.73
N ILE A 141 4.99 3.56 -11.43
CA ILE A 141 5.53 2.31 -11.96
C ILE A 141 5.44 1.17 -10.94
N THR A 142 4.57 1.28 -9.93
CA THR A 142 4.33 0.19 -8.98
C THR A 142 3.83 -1.04 -9.73
N PRO A 143 4.59 -2.16 -9.78
CA PRO A 143 4.22 -3.34 -10.56
C PRO A 143 3.21 -4.18 -9.76
N ALA A 144 2.03 -3.63 -9.57
CA ALA A 144 0.91 -4.27 -8.91
C ALA A 144 -0.39 -3.63 -9.43
N PRO A 145 -1.47 -4.40 -9.58
CA PRO A 145 -2.77 -3.83 -9.89
C PRO A 145 -3.37 -3.04 -8.74
N ALA A 146 -4.33 -2.18 -9.08
CA ALA A 146 -5.03 -1.33 -8.13
C ALA A 146 -5.66 -2.11 -6.97
N GLU A 147 -6.21 -3.30 -7.27
CA GLU A 147 -6.79 -4.16 -6.24
C GLU A 147 -5.76 -4.50 -5.15
N LEU A 148 -4.54 -4.88 -5.53
CA LEU A 148 -3.46 -5.21 -4.59
C LEU A 148 -2.91 -3.97 -3.88
N ARG A 149 -2.83 -2.82 -4.57
CA ARG A 149 -2.38 -1.57 -3.96
C ARG A 149 -3.33 -1.04 -2.89
N ASN A 150 -4.61 -1.37 -3.00
CA ASN A 150 -5.62 -1.04 -2.00
C ASN A 150 -5.67 -2.02 -0.82
N ARG A 151 -4.86 -3.10 -0.84
CA ARG A 151 -4.72 -4.03 0.29
C ARG A 151 -3.65 -3.54 1.27
N HIS A 152 -3.41 -4.34 2.29
CA HIS A 152 -2.40 -4.05 3.30
C HIS A 152 -0.98 -4.04 2.69
N ASP A 153 -0.11 -3.17 3.19
CA ASP A 153 1.26 -3.03 2.70
C ASP A 153 2.08 -4.33 2.73
N LEU A 154 1.77 -5.25 3.65
CA LEU A 154 2.38 -6.59 3.68
C LEU A 154 2.11 -7.41 2.41
N GLU A 155 0.88 -7.38 1.91
CA GLU A 155 0.53 -8.08 0.67
C GLU A 155 1.21 -7.42 -0.52
N LEU A 156 1.16 -6.08 -0.58
CA LEU A 156 1.74 -5.31 -1.68
C LEU A 156 3.27 -5.45 -1.72
N ASN A 157 3.95 -5.24 -0.59
CA ASN A 157 5.41 -5.33 -0.51
C ASN A 157 5.90 -6.74 -0.83
N SER A 158 5.22 -7.78 -0.31
CA SER A 158 5.53 -9.17 -0.64
C SER A 158 5.33 -9.44 -2.13
N PHE A 159 4.27 -8.89 -2.74
CA PHE A 159 4.03 -8.99 -4.17
C PHE A 159 5.13 -8.31 -4.99
N VAL A 160 5.41 -7.04 -4.72
CA VAL A 160 6.39 -6.23 -5.46
C VAL A 160 7.81 -6.81 -5.34
N HIS A 161 8.13 -7.47 -4.22
CA HIS A 161 9.44 -8.11 -4.00
C HIS A 161 9.56 -9.52 -4.60
N ASP A 162 8.49 -10.08 -5.16
CA ASP A 162 8.49 -11.38 -5.82
C ASP A 162 9.43 -11.38 -7.03
N ARG A 163 10.25 -12.43 -7.18
CA ARG A 163 11.19 -12.56 -8.30
C ARG A 163 10.49 -12.54 -9.67
N ARG A 164 9.25 -13.00 -9.75
CA ARG A 164 8.50 -13.07 -11.02
C ARG A 164 8.07 -11.68 -11.47
N VAL A 165 7.79 -10.78 -10.53
CA VAL A 165 7.52 -9.37 -10.79
C VAL A 165 8.75 -8.66 -11.36
N LYS A 166 9.96 -9.03 -10.92
CA LYS A 166 11.20 -8.56 -11.57
C LYS A 166 11.25 -8.92 -13.06
N HIS A 167 10.95 -10.17 -13.40
CA HIS A 167 10.96 -10.63 -14.80
C HIS A 167 9.89 -9.93 -15.64
N PHE A 168 8.71 -9.68 -15.06
CA PHE A 168 7.67 -8.86 -15.69
C PHE A 168 8.15 -7.45 -16.03
N LEU A 169 8.86 -6.78 -15.11
CA LEU A 169 9.44 -5.46 -15.38
C LEU A 169 10.57 -5.51 -16.43
N GLU A 170 11.41 -6.55 -16.43
CA GLU A 170 12.43 -6.75 -17.47
C GLU A 170 11.80 -6.79 -18.86
N SER A 171 10.69 -7.53 -19.02
CA SER A 171 9.99 -7.66 -20.30
C SER A 171 9.27 -6.39 -20.78
N LEU A 172 9.05 -5.41 -19.90
CA LEU A 172 8.26 -4.19 -20.17
C LEU A 172 9.09 -2.91 -20.27
N SER A 173 10.41 -3.03 -20.15
CA SER A 173 11.33 -1.89 -20.15
C SER A 173 11.17 -1.03 -21.40
N ALA A 174 11.11 -1.65 -22.59
CA ALA A 174 11.00 -0.94 -23.86
C ALA A 174 9.68 -0.17 -23.99
N GLU A 175 8.55 -0.80 -23.67
CA GLU A 175 7.23 -0.19 -23.82
C GLU A 175 7.03 0.99 -22.85
N VAL A 176 7.51 0.86 -21.62
CA VAL A 176 7.45 1.95 -20.63
C VAL A 176 8.43 3.07 -21.00
N ALA A 177 9.61 2.73 -21.55
CA ALA A 177 10.57 3.72 -22.03
C ALA A 177 10.02 4.53 -23.22
N ASP A 178 9.29 3.89 -24.14
CA ASP A 178 8.60 4.58 -25.24
C ASP A 178 7.55 5.56 -24.74
N LEU A 179 6.77 5.18 -23.71
CA LEU A 179 5.80 6.07 -23.07
C LEU A 179 6.49 7.30 -22.46
N ILE A 180 7.63 7.10 -21.79
CA ILE A 180 8.44 8.17 -21.20
C ILE A 180 8.97 9.13 -22.27
N ARG A 181 9.48 8.58 -23.37
CA ARG A 181 9.98 9.37 -24.50
C ARG A 181 8.86 10.24 -25.08
N LEU A 182 7.69 9.68 -25.33
CA LEU A 182 6.52 10.42 -25.83
C LEU A 182 6.06 11.51 -24.86
N LEU A 183 6.08 11.25 -23.56
CA LEU A 183 5.76 12.25 -22.54
C LEU A 183 6.78 13.41 -22.54
N ASN A 184 8.07 13.09 -22.64
CA ASN A 184 9.12 14.11 -22.71
C ASN A 184 9.02 14.95 -23.99
N GLU A 185 8.67 14.32 -25.13
CA GLU A 185 8.39 15.01 -26.40
C GLU A 185 7.16 15.92 -26.32
N HIS A 186 6.11 15.51 -25.60
CA HIS A 186 4.88 16.30 -25.39
C HIS A 186 5.11 17.50 -24.45
N TYR A 187 6.09 17.40 -23.54
CA TYR A 187 6.45 18.46 -22.58
C TYR A 187 7.94 18.86 -22.65
N PRO A 188 8.43 19.34 -23.81
CA PRO A 188 9.86 19.51 -24.05
C PRO A 188 10.47 20.56 -23.11
N GLY A 189 11.45 20.15 -22.30
CA GLY A 189 12.22 21.02 -21.42
C GLY A 189 11.44 21.67 -20.27
N ARG A 190 10.19 21.25 -20.03
CA ARG A 190 9.34 21.84 -18.98
C ARG A 190 9.45 21.08 -17.65
N HIS A 191 9.69 19.78 -17.69
CA HIS A 191 9.64 18.91 -16.50
C HIS A 191 10.79 17.93 -16.51
N SER A 192 11.39 17.69 -15.33
CA SER A 192 12.15 16.47 -15.09
C SER A 192 11.19 15.28 -15.10
N MET A 193 11.48 14.25 -15.87
CA MET A 193 10.66 13.04 -15.86
C MET A 193 10.75 12.36 -14.49
N ARG A 194 9.59 12.11 -13.87
CA ARG A 194 9.51 11.48 -12.54
C ARG A 194 8.83 10.13 -12.60
N ALA A 195 9.52 9.12 -12.09
CA ALA A 195 8.94 7.83 -11.78
C ALA A 195 8.59 7.78 -10.28
N THR A 196 7.42 7.26 -9.95
CA THR A 196 6.87 7.21 -8.58
C THR A 196 6.33 5.82 -8.29
N GLY A 197 5.83 5.60 -7.07
CA GLY A 197 5.22 4.34 -6.68
C GLY A 197 6.12 3.51 -5.76
N LYS A 198 5.86 2.21 -5.66
CA LYS A 198 6.65 1.26 -4.87
C LYS A 198 7.39 0.28 -5.77
N LEU A 199 8.71 0.21 -5.63
CA LEU A 199 9.56 -0.75 -6.34
C LEU A 199 10.38 -1.57 -5.36
N SER A 200 10.62 -2.83 -5.69
CA SER A 200 11.60 -3.65 -4.98
C SER A 200 13.01 -3.10 -5.20
N VAL A 201 13.86 -3.12 -4.17
CA VAL A 201 15.31 -2.82 -4.32
C VAL A 201 16.01 -3.70 -5.38
N LYS A 202 15.46 -4.89 -5.65
CA LYS A 202 15.95 -5.79 -6.72
C LYS A 202 15.62 -5.29 -8.13
N CYS A 203 14.73 -4.30 -8.23
CA CYS A 203 14.24 -3.70 -9.48
C CYS A 203 14.88 -2.33 -9.78
N THR A 204 15.97 -1.97 -9.10
CA THR A 204 16.75 -0.75 -9.39
C THR A 204 17.22 -0.70 -10.86
N PHE A 205 17.54 -1.86 -11.45
CA PHE A 205 17.89 -1.96 -12.88
C PHE A 205 16.81 -1.40 -13.81
N PHE A 206 15.54 -1.42 -13.39
CA PHE A 206 14.41 -1.03 -14.24
C PHE A 206 14.51 0.47 -14.55
N ILE A 207 14.78 1.31 -13.55
CA ILE A 207 14.98 2.76 -13.76
C ILE A 207 16.12 3.00 -14.76
N SER A 208 17.28 2.36 -14.55
CA SER A 208 18.42 2.51 -15.46
C SER A 208 18.13 2.00 -16.89
N ALA A 209 17.31 0.96 -17.02
CA ALA A 209 16.85 0.47 -18.33
C ALA A 209 15.95 1.50 -19.02
N LEU A 210 14.98 2.09 -18.28
CA LEU A 210 14.11 3.13 -18.79
C LEU A 210 14.89 4.37 -19.24
N GLU A 211 15.89 4.82 -18.47
CA GLU A 211 16.73 5.97 -18.84
C GLU A 211 17.53 5.68 -20.11
N ARG A 212 18.16 4.50 -20.19
CA ARG A 212 18.96 4.09 -21.34
C ARG A 212 18.12 3.98 -22.61
N GLU A 213 16.92 3.42 -22.51
CA GLU A 213 16.07 3.13 -23.66
C GLU A 213 15.26 4.34 -24.13
N SER A 214 14.81 5.18 -23.19
CA SER A 214 14.10 6.42 -23.53
C SER A 214 15.04 7.56 -23.93
N GLY A 215 16.29 7.54 -23.47
CA GLY A 215 17.22 8.66 -23.58
C GLY A 215 16.87 9.86 -22.69
N VAL A 216 15.93 9.69 -21.77
CA VAL A 216 15.44 10.74 -20.86
C VAL A 216 15.94 10.43 -19.45
N PRO A 217 16.57 11.39 -18.74
CA PRO A 217 16.91 11.23 -17.33
C PRO A 217 15.64 11.08 -16.48
N ILE A 218 15.61 10.11 -15.56
CA ILE A 218 14.44 9.80 -14.74
C ILE A 218 14.79 9.93 -13.26
N GLU A 219 14.10 10.83 -12.57
CA GLU A 219 14.15 10.91 -11.12
C GLU A 219 13.14 9.92 -10.52
N PHE A 220 13.60 8.94 -9.74
CA PHE A 220 12.70 8.06 -8.99
C PHE A 220 12.36 8.68 -7.62
N ASP A 221 11.15 9.21 -7.50
CA ASP A 221 10.55 9.79 -6.29
C ASP A 221 9.49 8.84 -5.73
N GLY A 222 9.92 7.61 -5.43
CA GLY A 222 9.08 6.54 -4.91
C GLY A 222 9.71 5.82 -3.72
N ILE A 223 9.08 4.71 -3.31
CA ILE A 223 9.51 3.91 -2.17
C ILE A 223 10.23 2.66 -2.67
N TRP A 224 11.45 2.48 -2.19
CA TRP A 224 12.18 1.22 -2.35
C TRP A 224 11.79 0.23 -1.26
N VAL A 225 11.16 -0.88 -1.65
CA VAL A 225 10.78 -1.99 -0.77
C VAL A 225 11.98 -2.92 -0.62
N SER A 226 12.53 -2.97 0.60
CA SER A 226 13.62 -3.87 0.93
C SER A 226 13.14 -5.32 1.13
N GLY A 227 14.08 -6.25 1.24
CA GLY A 227 13.74 -7.64 1.59
C GLY A 227 13.08 -7.75 2.96
N GLU A 228 13.50 -6.91 3.92
CA GLU A 228 12.94 -6.85 5.27
C GLU A 228 11.49 -6.36 5.24
N ASP A 229 11.21 -5.27 4.51
CA ASP A 229 9.87 -4.69 4.37
C ASP A 229 8.87 -5.59 3.62
N SER A 230 9.39 -6.54 2.83
CA SER A 230 8.61 -7.49 2.04
C SER A 230 8.35 -8.82 2.77
N ARG A 231 8.99 -9.03 3.92
CA ARG A 231 8.94 -10.30 4.62
C ARG A 231 7.54 -10.51 5.21
N PHE A 232 6.84 -11.53 4.71
CA PHE A 232 5.66 -12.04 5.38
C PHE A 232 6.12 -12.99 6.49
N ALA A 233 6.21 -12.50 7.73
CA ALA A 233 6.66 -13.33 8.85
C ALA A 233 5.69 -14.50 9.07
N ASP A 234 6.24 -15.71 9.18
CA ASP A 234 5.47 -16.95 9.24
C ASP A 234 5.49 -17.50 10.68
N ILE A 235 4.30 -17.59 11.29
CA ILE A 235 4.12 -18.17 12.62
C ILE A 235 4.62 -19.61 12.70
N ASN A 236 4.59 -20.37 11.60
CA ASN A 236 5.14 -21.74 11.58
C ASN A 236 6.67 -21.74 11.76
N LEU A 237 7.37 -20.74 11.21
CA LEU A 237 8.81 -20.59 11.41
C LEU A 237 9.11 -20.20 12.87
N ALA A 238 8.33 -19.28 13.44
CA ALA A 238 8.41 -18.91 14.85
C ALA A 238 8.15 -20.13 15.77
N ALA A 239 7.08 -20.89 15.52
CA ALA A 239 6.77 -22.12 16.26
C ALA A 239 7.89 -23.15 16.16
N ARG A 240 8.50 -23.33 14.98
CA ARG A 240 9.68 -24.19 14.79
C ARG A 240 10.90 -23.69 15.56
N GLN A 241 11.11 -22.37 15.64
CA GLN A 241 12.19 -21.77 16.42
C GLN A 241 11.99 -22.05 17.92
N VAL A 242 10.79 -21.83 18.46
CA VAL A 242 10.43 -22.16 19.85
C VAL A 242 10.59 -23.66 20.12
N ALA A 243 10.14 -24.51 19.19
CA ALA A 243 10.30 -25.96 19.24
C ALA A 243 11.75 -26.45 19.04
N ARG A 244 12.73 -25.56 18.81
CA ARG A 244 14.16 -25.88 18.74
C ARG A 244 14.92 -25.38 19.97
N THR A 245 14.55 -24.24 20.54
CA THR A 245 15.31 -23.55 21.60
C THR A 245 15.22 -24.16 23.01
N GLY A 246 14.82 -25.41 23.16
CA GLY A 246 14.66 -26.08 24.46
C GLY A 246 15.85 -26.94 24.93
N VAL A 247 16.84 -27.19 24.07
CA VAL A 247 17.95 -28.10 24.39
C VAL A 247 19.18 -27.63 23.64
N GLY A 248 20.20 -27.12 24.36
CA GLY A 248 21.51 -26.91 23.76
C GLY A 248 22.02 -28.20 23.10
N ARG A 249 22.86 -28.11 22.07
CA ARG A 249 23.50 -29.22 21.31
C ARG A 249 23.94 -30.45 22.15
N LYS A 250 24.07 -30.32 23.48
CA LYS A 250 24.35 -31.39 24.44
C LYS A 250 23.19 -32.34 24.77
N ALA A 251 21.91 -31.94 24.77
CA ALA A 251 20.81 -32.89 25.09
C ALA A 251 20.17 -33.56 23.85
N GLU A 252 20.39 -33.03 22.63
CA GLU A 252 20.17 -33.80 21.39
C GLU A 252 21.04 -35.08 21.38
N ARG A 253 22.24 -35.04 21.98
CA ARG A 253 23.11 -36.22 22.17
C ARG A 253 22.60 -37.22 23.22
N LYS A 254 21.58 -36.88 24.02
CA LYS A 254 21.02 -37.74 25.09
C LYS A 254 19.58 -38.21 24.83
N GLY A 255 19.02 -37.98 23.65
CA GLY A 255 17.71 -38.55 23.25
C GLY A 255 16.49 -37.95 23.96
N ALA A 256 16.64 -36.84 24.70
CA ALA A 256 15.50 -36.16 25.33
C ALA A 256 14.71 -35.37 24.26
N LYS A 257 13.48 -35.80 23.97
CA LYS A 257 12.57 -35.10 23.05
C LYS A 257 12.26 -33.70 23.60
N ASN A 258 12.42 -32.65 22.78
CA ASN A 258 12.11 -31.27 23.19
C ASN A 258 10.64 -31.20 23.66
N PRO A 259 10.37 -30.65 24.86
CA PRO A 259 9.03 -30.58 25.42
C PRO A 259 8.01 -29.83 24.57
N LEU A 260 8.45 -28.88 23.74
CA LEU A 260 7.62 -28.04 22.87
C LEU A 260 7.65 -28.49 21.39
N ALA A 261 8.12 -29.71 21.11
CA ALA A 261 8.20 -30.23 19.74
C ALA A 261 6.82 -30.26 19.03
N TRP A 262 5.74 -30.43 19.79
CA TRP A 262 4.36 -30.49 19.30
C TRP A 262 3.88 -29.19 18.63
N LEU A 263 4.50 -28.04 18.92
CA LEU A 263 4.18 -26.76 18.26
C LEU A 263 4.37 -26.79 16.74
N ARG A 264 5.18 -27.74 16.24
CA ARG A 264 5.41 -27.93 14.80
C ARG A 264 4.18 -28.48 14.08
N ASP A 265 3.29 -29.14 14.82
CA ASP A 265 2.13 -29.84 14.29
C ASP A 265 0.84 -29.04 14.48
N VAL A 266 0.91 -27.91 15.20
CA VAL A 266 -0.21 -26.99 15.41
C VAL A 266 -0.65 -26.41 14.06
N GLN A 267 -1.95 -26.52 13.78
CA GLN A 267 -2.57 -25.94 12.59
C GLN A 267 -2.93 -24.48 12.87
N TRP A 268 -1.95 -23.58 12.67
CA TRP A 268 -2.16 -22.16 12.86
C TRP A 268 -3.21 -21.61 11.89
N SER A 269 -4.19 -20.89 12.41
CA SER A 269 -5.23 -20.28 11.60
C SER A 269 -4.64 -19.20 10.68
N ARG A 270 -5.37 -18.92 9.59
CA ARG A 270 -5.03 -17.81 8.68
C ARG A 270 -5.00 -16.47 9.43
N GLN A 271 -5.91 -16.30 10.39
CA GLN A 271 -5.99 -15.13 11.25
C GLN A 271 -4.74 -14.97 12.12
N THR A 272 -4.23 -16.04 12.74
CA THR A 272 -2.98 -16.00 13.53
C THR A 272 -1.81 -15.63 12.64
N SER A 273 -1.64 -16.33 11.52
CA SER A 273 -0.55 -16.09 10.56
C SER A 273 -0.52 -14.63 10.09
N TRP A 274 -1.68 -14.06 9.78
CA TRP A 274 -1.81 -12.67 9.36
C TRP A 274 -1.51 -11.66 10.47
N THR A 275 -1.94 -11.94 11.70
CA THR A 275 -1.66 -11.04 12.84
C THR A 275 -0.19 -11.08 13.22
N PHE A 276 0.43 -12.25 13.16
CA PHE A 276 1.85 -12.42 13.42
C PHE A 276 2.67 -11.62 12.42
N ALA A 277 2.35 -11.70 11.12
CA ALA A 277 3.00 -10.90 10.09
C ALA A 277 2.87 -9.38 10.34
N LYS A 278 1.71 -8.92 10.83
CA LYS A 278 1.50 -7.51 11.22
C LYS A 278 2.37 -7.09 12.41
N VAL A 279 2.41 -7.90 13.47
CA VAL A 279 3.25 -7.62 14.65
C VAL A 279 4.72 -7.58 14.27
N ALA A 280 5.17 -8.49 13.41
CA ALA A 280 6.53 -8.48 12.88
C ALA A 280 6.85 -7.21 12.08
N GLN A 281 5.91 -6.71 11.28
CA GLN A 281 6.06 -5.45 10.54
C GLN A 281 6.24 -4.23 11.46
N HIS A 282 5.68 -4.28 12.68
CA HIS A 282 5.88 -3.25 13.70
C HIS A 282 7.21 -3.39 14.46
N GLY A 283 8.09 -4.31 14.06
CA GLY A 283 9.37 -4.55 14.72
C GLY A 283 9.26 -5.36 16.01
N GLU A 284 8.09 -5.96 16.28
CA GLU A 284 7.81 -6.69 17.52
C GLU A 284 7.86 -8.23 17.35
N GLU A 285 8.51 -8.73 16.29
CA GLU A 285 8.58 -10.17 15.98
C GLU A 285 9.19 -10.97 17.16
N GLU A 286 10.31 -10.52 17.72
CA GLU A 286 10.97 -11.24 18.82
C GLU A 286 10.10 -11.32 20.07
N ALA A 287 9.38 -10.23 20.39
CA ALA A 287 8.45 -10.20 21.51
C ALA A 287 7.28 -11.18 21.28
N ALA A 288 6.74 -11.21 20.06
CA ALA A 288 5.69 -12.17 19.68
C ALA A 288 6.16 -13.64 19.75
N VAL A 289 7.41 -13.92 19.36
CA VAL A 289 8.00 -15.26 19.49
C VAL A 289 8.14 -15.66 20.97
N GLN A 290 8.49 -14.72 21.84
CA GLN A 290 8.57 -14.97 23.27
C GLN A 290 7.18 -15.19 23.89
N GLU A 291 6.17 -14.43 23.48
CA GLU A 291 4.77 -14.65 23.89
C GLU A 291 4.26 -16.04 23.47
N LEU A 292 4.55 -16.45 22.23
CA LEU A 292 4.23 -17.79 21.73
C LEU A 292 4.84 -18.88 22.62
N ARG A 293 6.08 -18.67 23.07
CA ARG A 293 6.76 -19.59 23.99
C ARG A 293 6.05 -19.67 25.33
N VAL A 294 5.70 -18.53 25.93
CA VAL A 294 4.98 -18.46 27.22
C VAL A 294 3.63 -19.19 27.13
N LEU A 295 2.86 -18.96 26.06
CA LEU A 295 1.60 -19.66 25.82
C LEU A 295 1.78 -21.16 25.65
N ALA A 296 2.82 -21.59 24.92
CA ALA A 296 3.10 -22.99 24.69
C ALA A 296 3.53 -23.73 25.97
N ASP A 297 4.36 -23.08 26.80
CA ASP A 297 4.75 -23.60 28.10
C ASP A 297 3.52 -23.72 29.02
N PHE A 298 2.65 -22.70 29.05
CA PHE A 298 1.40 -22.73 29.80
C PHE A 298 0.47 -23.84 29.33
N ALA A 299 0.28 -24.03 28.01
CA ALA A 299 -0.56 -25.09 27.46
C ALA A 299 -0.11 -26.50 27.92
N LYS A 300 1.19 -26.68 28.16
CA LYS A 300 1.77 -27.96 28.58
C LYS A 300 1.77 -28.17 30.10
N GLU A 301 1.98 -27.12 30.89
CA GLU A 301 2.11 -27.22 32.36
C GLU A 301 0.79 -27.66 33.02
N GLY A 302 0.67 -28.89 33.51
CA GLY A 302 -0.58 -29.37 34.14
C GLY A 302 -0.99 -28.73 35.48
N GLY A 303 -0.20 -27.80 36.03
CA GLY A 303 -0.41 -27.26 37.39
C GLY A 303 -1.01 -25.85 37.48
N LYS A 304 -1.11 -25.11 36.37
CA LYS A 304 -1.67 -23.75 36.34
C LYS A 304 -2.93 -23.70 35.48
N GLU A 305 -4.02 -23.19 36.02
CA GLU A 305 -5.31 -23.04 35.31
C GLU A 305 -5.47 -21.68 34.62
N LEU A 306 -4.68 -20.68 35.02
CA LEU A 306 -4.80 -19.30 34.54
C LEU A 306 -3.40 -18.70 34.29
N LEU A 307 -3.29 -17.97 33.18
CA LEU A 307 -2.12 -17.19 32.79
C LEU A 307 -2.56 -15.75 32.47
N GLU A 308 -1.95 -14.78 33.14
CA GLU A 308 -2.09 -13.36 32.83
C GLU A 308 -0.92 -12.93 31.94
N MET A 309 -1.21 -12.41 30.76
CA MET A 309 -0.21 -11.82 29.88
C MET A 309 0.08 -10.37 30.29
N ASP A 310 1.25 -9.86 29.94
CA ASP A 310 1.56 -8.45 30.12
C ASP A 310 0.63 -7.56 29.27
N PRO A 311 0.24 -6.36 29.76
CA PRO A 311 -0.51 -5.39 28.96
C PRO A 311 0.30 -4.98 27.72
N VAL A 312 -0.30 -5.14 26.54
CA VAL A 312 0.32 -4.80 25.25
C VAL A 312 -0.67 -4.09 24.34
N GLY A 313 -0.18 -3.49 23.25
CA GLY A 313 -1.04 -2.81 22.26
C GLY A 313 -2.06 -3.74 21.60
N GLY A 314 -3.13 -3.16 21.05
CA GLY A 314 -4.28 -3.91 20.52
C GLY A 314 -3.93 -4.98 19.48
N VAL A 315 -2.93 -4.74 18.61
CA VAL A 315 -2.50 -5.72 17.59
C VAL A 315 -1.82 -6.94 18.24
N ARG A 316 -0.95 -6.73 19.24
CA ARG A 316 -0.33 -7.83 19.99
C ARG A 316 -1.33 -8.59 20.85
N ARG A 317 -2.27 -7.91 21.51
CA ARG A 317 -3.36 -8.60 22.24
C ARG A 317 -4.16 -9.50 21.31
N ALA A 318 -4.50 -9.00 20.12
CA ALA A 318 -5.19 -9.81 19.11
C ALA A 318 -4.38 -11.03 18.69
N LEU A 319 -3.05 -10.91 18.60
CA LEU A 319 -2.16 -12.04 18.32
C LEU A 319 -2.17 -13.05 19.48
N GLN A 320 -2.01 -12.60 20.74
CA GLN A 320 -2.04 -13.45 21.93
C GLN A 320 -3.34 -14.26 22.01
N HIS A 321 -4.50 -13.62 21.79
CA HIS A 321 -5.80 -14.29 21.72
C HIS A 321 -5.82 -15.42 20.68
N ARG A 322 -5.43 -15.11 19.44
CA ARG A 322 -5.48 -16.07 18.32
C ARG A 322 -4.47 -17.21 18.47
N MET A 323 -3.27 -16.93 18.98
CA MET A 323 -2.29 -17.96 19.28
C MET A 323 -2.80 -18.91 20.36
N ALA A 324 -3.38 -18.39 21.43
CA ALA A 324 -3.95 -19.21 22.51
C ALA A 324 -5.15 -20.04 22.03
N GLU A 325 -6.04 -19.47 21.21
CA GLU A 325 -7.15 -20.21 20.57
C GLU A 325 -6.64 -21.37 19.70
N ASP A 326 -5.65 -21.14 18.85
CA ASP A 326 -5.05 -22.18 18.00
C ASP A 326 -4.33 -23.28 18.82
N LEU A 327 -3.91 -22.96 20.05
CA LEU A 327 -3.36 -23.91 21.02
C LEU A 327 -4.44 -24.64 21.84
N GLY A 328 -5.73 -24.37 21.56
CA GLY A 328 -6.87 -24.99 22.23
C GLY A 328 -7.20 -24.39 23.60
N LEU A 329 -6.71 -23.18 23.89
CA LEU A 329 -6.93 -22.48 25.16
C LEU A 329 -8.09 -21.47 25.04
N LYS A 330 -8.72 -21.16 26.18
CA LYS A 330 -9.74 -20.11 26.27
C LYS A 330 -9.07 -18.79 26.63
N THR A 331 -9.61 -17.69 26.10
CA THR A 331 -9.03 -16.37 26.31
C THR A 331 -10.09 -15.31 26.60
N SER A 332 -9.73 -14.32 27.40
CA SER A 332 -10.52 -13.12 27.69
C SER A 332 -9.61 -11.89 27.75
N SER A 333 -10.18 -10.71 27.54
CA SER A 333 -9.49 -9.45 27.83
C SER A 333 -9.94 -8.93 29.19
N GLU A 334 -9.01 -8.48 30.01
CA GLU A 334 -9.30 -7.82 31.29
C GLU A 334 -8.58 -6.47 31.38
N GLY A 335 -9.18 -5.53 32.12
CA GLY A 335 -8.66 -4.17 32.28
C GLY A 335 -9.08 -3.19 31.18
N ASP A 336 -8.91 -1.90 31.48
CA ASP A 336 -9.12 -0.78 30.56
C ASP A 336 -7.79 -0.32 29.94
N ASP A 337 -7.82 0.31 28.76
CA ASP A 337 -6.60 0.85 28.16
C ASP A 337 -6.00 1.96 29.06
N PRO A 338 -4.68 1.96 29.35
CA PRO A 338 -3.61 1.16 28.72
C PRO A 338 -3.28 -0.19 29.41
N GLU A 339 -3.87 -0.48 30.56
CA GLU A 339 -3.61 -1.68 31.39
C GLU A 339 -4.30 -2.95 30.87
N ARG A 340 -5.07 -2.83 29.78
CA ARG A 340 -5.80 -3.93 29.18
C ARG A 340 -4.85 -5.04 28.74
N ARG A 341 -5.12 -6.26 29.21
CA ARG A 341 -4.29 -7.46 29.04
C ARG A 341 -5.11 -8.68 28.61
N VAL A 342 -4.43 -9.73 28.17
CA VAL A 342 -5.05 -11.01 27.81
C VAL A 342 -4.90 -11.99 28.97
N VAL A 343 -6.01 -12.63 29.34
CA VAL A 343 -6.04 -13.71 30.33
C VAL A 343 -6.38 -15.01 29.61
N VAL A 344 -5.60 -16.05 29.88
CA VAL A 344 -5.68 -17.35 29.21
C VAL A 344 -5.99 -18.44 30.23
N THR A 345 -6.93 -19.31 29.90
CA THR A 345 -7.42 -20.40 30.76
C THR A 345 -7.48 -21.72 29.99
N LYS A 346 -7.41 -22.85 30.70
CA LYS A 346 -7.43 -24.21 30.11
C LYS A 346 -8.83 -24.77 29.84
#